data_AF-A0A7S1NHD1-F1
#
_entry.id   AF-A0A7S1NHD1-F1
#
_cell.length_a   1.000
_cell.length_b   1.000
_cell.length_c   1.000
_cell.angle_alpha   90.00
_cell.angle_beta   90.00
_cell.angle_gamma   90.00
#
_symmetry.space_group_name_H-M   'P 1'
#
loop_
_entity.id
_entity.type
_entity.pdbx_description
1 polymer ?
#
loop_
_entity_poly.entity_id
_entity_poly.type
_entity_poly.pdbx_seq_one_letter_code
_entity_poly.pdbx_strand_id
1 'polypeptide(L)'
;STCKVCPAGFYCDLDDHCNGTDYTQPLPCPEGHYCPSSGQNGTKFATQYPCPVGTFSNKTQLQAASECTPCIGGTYCETPGLLAPTGPCDESYFCTAGARTATPQDGTTGNICPPGAYCPVGTATPVLCPAGTFSNKTGVAELSGCEPCTPGSYCATSGLRASSGPCTPGHYCVGGDVQPDLYQCPYGFYCPGGTRWPLQCTSGLHSDQLGATSCKPCPAGYYCDLSDRCPFTTFNCSDYPPDSDCQDGYTQPLPCPAGHYCPSSGQNGTKFATQYPCPVGTFSNKTQ
;
A
#
# COMPACT_ATOMS: atom_id res chain seq x y z
N SER A 1 -35.32 -37.73 51.81
CA SER A 1 -34.89 -36.43 51.25
C SER A 1 -34.22 -36.70 49.91
N THR A 2 -34.69 -36.07 48.83
CA THR A 2 -34.12 -36.23 47.49
C THR A 2 -33.16 -35.08 47.21
N CYS A 3 -31.92 -35.38 46.85
CA CYS A 3 -30.94 -34.37 46.43
C CYS A 3 -31.46 -33.63 45.19
N LYS A 4 -31.38 -32.29 45.19
CA LYS A 4 -31.71 -31.47 44.03
C LYS A 4 -30.44 -31.18 43.23
N VAL A 5 -30.57 -31.13 41.91
CA VAL A 5 -29.48 -30.72 41.01
C VAL A 5 -29.29 -29.21 41.12
N CYS A 6 -28.04 -28.75 41.13
CA CYS A 6 -27.73 -27.32 41.12
C CYS A 6 -28.29 -26.66 39.84
N PRO A 7 -28.98 -25.52 39.94
CA PRO A 7 -29.57 -24.85 38.80
C PRO A 7 -28.49 -24.32 37.84
N ALA A 8 -28.85 -24.16 36.56
CA ALA A 8 -27.97 -23.56 35.56
C ALA A 8 -27.54 -22.14 35.99
N GLY A 9 -26.27 -21.80 35.76
CA GLY A 9 -25.68 -20.54 36.21
C GLY A 9 -25.23 -20.55 37.68
N PHE A 10 -25.31 -21.70 38.37
CA PHE A 10 -24.87 -21.85 39.75
C PHE A 10 -24.08 -23.15 39.97
N TYR A 11 -23.22 -23.16 40.98
CA TYR A 11 -22.50 -24.34 41.45
C TYR A 11 -22.78 -24.61 42.94
N CYS A 12 -22.58 -25.85 43.38
CA CYS A 12 -22.69 -26.24 44.79
C CYS A 12 -21.39 -26.93 45.24
N ASP A 13 -20.51 -26.16 45.88
CA ASP A 13 -19.20 -26.64 46.35
C ASP A 13 -19.35 -27.78 47.35
N LEU A 14 -18.63 -28.88 47.12
CA LEU A 14 -18.74 -30.11 47.91
C LEU A 14 -17.62 -30.25 48.95
N ASP A 15 -16.58 -29.40 48.91
CA ASP A 15 -15.36 -29.61 49.69
C ASP A 15 -15.30 -28.84 51.04
N ASP A 16 -16.25 -27.94 51.33
CA ASP A 16 -16.17 -27.09 52.53
C ASP A 16 -17.14 -27.53 53.66
N HIS A 17 -16.91 -28.73 54.22
CA HIS A 17 -17.42 -29.24 55.51
C HIS A 17 -18.61 -30.22 55.48
N CYS A 18 -18.27 -31.51 55.61
CA CYS A 18 -19.08 -32.51 56.34
C CYS A 18 -19.15 -32.17 57.85
N ASN A 19 -19.70 -31.00 58.21
CA ASN A 19 -19.96 -30.64 59.60
C ASN A 19 -21.32 -29.94 59.80
N GLY A 20 -22.35 -30.51 59.17
CA GLY A 20 -23.71 -30.45 59.71
C GLY A 20 -24.46 -29.11 59.64
N THR A 21 -24.10 -28.18 58.75
CA THR A 21 -24.92 -26.99 58.50
C THR A 21 -25.24 -26.80 57.02
N ASP A 22 -26.52 -27.06 56.69
CA ASP A 22 -27.39 -26.43 55.69
C ASP A 22 -26.75 -25.72 54.47
N TYR A 23 -26.39 -26.47 53.43
CA TYR A 23 -26.16 -25.92 52.08
C TYR A 23 -27.51 -25.67 51.38
N THR A 24 -28.14 -24.52 51.64
CA THR A 24 -29.44 -24.15 51.04
C THR A 24 -29.36 -23.20 49.84
N GLN A 25 -28.19 -22.66 49.50
CA GLN A 25 -28.07 -21.59 48.51
C GLN A 25 -27.02 -21.94 47.43
N PRO A 26 -27.44 -22.20 46.18
CA PRO A 26 -26.52 -22.30 45.04
C PRO A 26 -25.70 -21.01 44.89
N LEU A 27 -24.40 -21.14 44.66
CA LEU A 27 -23.50 -20.00 44.46
C LEU A 27 -23.44 -19.63 42.97
N PRO A 28 -23.45 -18.32 42.61
CA PRO A 28 -23.43 -17.89 41.22
C PRO A 28 -22.15 -18.37 40.55
N CYS A 29 -22.26 -18.83 39.30
CA CYS A 29 -21.08 -19.24 38.52
C CYS A 29 -20.10 -18.07 38.42
N PRO A 30 -18.82 -18.27 38.74
CA PRO A 30 -17.85 -17.18 38.70
C PRO A 30 -17.58 -16.76 37.26
N GLU A 31 -17.05 -15.55 37.12
CA GLU A 31 -16.47 -15.06 35.87
C GLU A 31 -15.39 -16.01 35.32
N GLY A 32 -15.22 -16.00 34.00
CA GLY A 32 -14.41 -16.96 33.26
C GLY A 32 -15.01 -18.37 33.16
N HIS A 33 -16.14 -18.67 33.79
CA HIS A 33 -16.71 -20.01 33.86
C HIS A 33 -18.21 -20.01 33.54
N TYR A 34 -18.73 -21.17 33.15
CA TYR A 34 -20.16 -21.41 32.93
C TYR A 34 -20.62 -22.65 33.67
N CYS A 35 -21.85 -22.67 34.18
CA CYS A 35 -22.34 -23.72 35.03
C CYS A 35 -23.58 -24.35 34.38
N PRO A 36 -23.43 -25.41 33.56
CA PRO A 36 -24.54 -26.05 32.89
C PRO A 36 -25.38 -26.88 33.87
N SER A 37 -26.68 -26.97 33.57
CA SER A 37 -27.58 -27.92 34.24
C SER A 37 -27.59 -29.30 33.57
N SER A 38 -26.85 -29.48 32.47
CA SER A 38 -26.89 -30.70 31.64
C SER A 38 -26.02 -31.82 32.22
N GLY A 39 -26.65 -32.73 32.96
CA GLY A 39 -26.07 -33.95 33.52
C GLY A 39 -26.82 -34.35 34.79
N GLN A 40 -26.71 -35.62 35.22
CA GLN A 40 -27.41 -36.08 36.44
C GLN A 40 -26.95 -35.39 37.73
N ASN A 41 -25.84 -34.62 37.72
CA ASN A 41 -25.19 -34.10 38.93
C ASN A 41 -24.90 -32.58 38.96
N GLY A 42 -25.34 -31.77 37.98
CA GLY A 42 -25.11 -30.31 37.98
C GLY A 42 -23.63 -29.90 38.04
N THR A 43 -23.36 -28.63 38.34
CA THR A 43 -21.97 -28.12 38.53
C THR A 43 -21.60 -28.17 40.02
N LYS A 44 -20.50 -28.86 40.32
CA LYS A 44 -20.00 -29.06 41.69
C LYS A 44 -19.05 -27.94 42.10
N PHE A 45 -18.07 -27.62 41.24
CA PHE A 45 -17.02 -26.67 41.58
C PHE A 45 -17.13 -25.42 40.72
N ALA A 46 -16.76 -24.27 41.30
CA ALA A 46 -16.77 -22.97 40.64
C ALA A 46 -15.92 -22.97 39.34
N THR A 47 -14.85 -23.78 39.32
CA THR A 47 -13.87 -23.86 38.23
C THR A 47 -14.05 -25.07 37.31
N GLN A 48 -15.11 -25.86 37.49
CA GLN A 48 -15.29 -27.13 36.79
C GLN A 48 -15.43 -26.98 35.27
N TYR A 49 -16.04 -25.88 34.83
CA TYR A 49 -16.41 -25.63 33.44
C TYR A 49 -15.93 -24.24 33.02
N PRO A 50 -14.63 -24.10 32.72
CA PRO A 50 -14.08 -22.83 32.27
C PRO A 50 -14.55 -22.50 30.85
N CYS A 51 -14.66 -21.21 30.55
CA CYS A 51 -14.83 -20.74 29.18
C CYS A 51 -13.71 -21.30 28.29
N PRO A 52 -14.03 -21.87 27.12
CA PRO A 52 -13.05 -22.55 26.29
C PRO A 52 -12.02 -21.57 25.69
N VAL A 53 -10.85 -22.11 25.31
CA VAL A 53 -9.80 -21.36 24.60
C VAL A 53 -10.37 -20.66 23.36
N GLY A 54 -9.94 -19.42 23.12
CA GLY A 54 -10.56 -18.53 22.14
C GLY A 54 -11.74 -17.72 22.69
N THR A 55 -12.13 -17.90 23.95
CA THR A 55 -13.22 -17.14 24.59
C THR A 55 -12.83 -16.64 25.98
N PHE A 56 -13.53 -15.63 26.46
CA PHE A 56 -13.40 -15.06 27.81
C PHE A 56 -14.78 -14.62 28.33
N SER A 57 -14.90 -14.37 29.63
CA SER A 57 -16.10 -13.75 30.20
C SER A 57 -15.80 -13.04 31.52
N ASN A 58 -16.24 -11.80 31.65
CA ASN A 58 -16.30 -11.06 32.92
C ASN A 58 -17.70 -11.11 33.57
N LYS A 59 -18.62 -11.91 33.01
CA LYS A 59 -19.98 -12.06 33.51
C LYS A 59 -20.04 -13.27 34.43
N THR A 60 -20.78 -13.13 35.52
CA THR A 60 -21.17 -14.22 36.40
C THR A 60 -22.44 -14.91 35.89
N GLN A 61 -22.76 -16.06 36.48
CA GLN A 61 -23.99 -16.83 36.21
C GLN A 61 -24.17 -17.34 34.78
N LEU A 62 -23.08 -17.52 34.04
CA LEU A 62 -23.17 -18.14 32.71
C LEU A 62 -23.68 -19.58 32.82
N GLN A 63 -24.54 -19.99 31.90
CA GLN A 63 -25.15 -21.32 31.92
C GLN A 63 -24.52 -22.28 30.92
N ALA A 64 -23.94 -21.77 29.84
CA ALA A 64 -23.38 -22.57 28.77
C ALA A 64 -22.10 -21.96 28.18
N ALA A 65 -21.26 -22.79 27.58
CA ALA A 65 -20.04 -22.35 26.89
C ALA A 65 -20.32 -21.33 25.77
N SER A 66 -21.51 -21.39 25.15
CA SER A 66 -21.94 -20.45 24.11
C SER A 66 -22.19 -19.03 24.64
N GLU A 67 -22.31 -18.85 25.96
CA GLU A 67 -22.44 -17.52 26.58
C GLU A 67 -21.07 -16.88 26.88
N CYS A 68 -19.98 -17.63 26.72
CA CYS A 68 -18.64 -17.08 26.73
C CYS A 68 -18.43 -16.19 25.49
N THR A 69 -17.78 -15.05 25.68
CA THR A 69 -17.55 -14.08 24.61
C THR A 69 -16.30 -14.49 23.83
N PRO A 70 -16.36 -14.65 22.49
CA PRO A 70 -15.15 -14.91 21.71
C PRO A 70 -14.17 -13.75 21.86
N CYS A 71 -12.88 -14.06 21.87
CA CYS A 71 -11.83 -13.05 21.84
C CYS A 71 -12.07 -12.08 20.67
N ILE A 72 -12.01 -10.78 20.96
CA ILE A 72 -12.34 -9.74 19.98
C ILE A 72 -11.22 -9.59 18.94
N GLY A 73 -11.56 -8.96 17.81
CA GLY A 73 -10.62 -8.51 16.79
C GLY A 73 -9.36 -7.90 17.37
N GLY A 74 -8.21 -8.39 16.92
CA GLY A 74 -6.91 -7.90 17.37
C GLY A 74 -6.42 -8.51 18.68
N THR A 75 -7.15 -9.43 19.30
CA THR A 75 -6.75 -10.09 20.55
C THR A 75 -6.89 -11.61 20.49
N TYR A 76 -6.19 -12.30 21.40
CA TYR A 76 -6.23 -13.76 21.52
C TYR A 76 -6.46 -14.23 22.95
N CYS A 77 -7.01 -15.43 23.09
CA CYS A 77 -7.37 -16.08 24.35
C CYS A 77 -6.70 -17.46 24.39
N GLU A 78 -5.53 -17.57 25.03
CA GLU A 78 -4.65 -18.75 24.96
C GLU A 78 -5.03 -19.87 25.94
N THR A 79 -5.57 -19.49 27.09
CA THR A 79 -5.95 -20.42 28.15
C THR A 79 -7.46 -20.40 28.38
N PRO A 80 -8.04 -21.49 28.91
CA PRO A 80 -9.44 -21.50 29.31
C PRO A 80 -9.63 -20.68 30.59
N GLY A 81 -10.87 -20.27 30.88
CA GLY A 81 -11.20 -19.64 32.16
C GLY A 81 -10.89 -18.13 32.23
N LEU A 82 -10.63 -17.50 31.09
CA LEU A 82 -10.19 -16.11 31.02
C LEU A 82 -11.31 -15.12 31.34
N LEU A 83 -10.95 -14.06 32.06
CA LEU A 83 -11.82 -12.92 32.37
C LEU A 83 -11.74 -11.80 31.33
N ALA A 84 -10.64 -11.76 30.60
CA ALA A 84 -10.31 -10.83 29.54
C ALA A 84 -9.38 -11.52 28.54
N PRO A 85 -9.22 -11.01 27.31
CA PRO A 85 -8.23 -11.53 26.37
C PRO A 85 -6.83 -11.62 26.98
N THR A 86 -6.04 -12.61 26.57
CA THR A 86 -4.66 -12.80 27.00
C THR A 86 -3.78 -11.61 26.60
N GLY A 87 -3.97 -11.12 25.37
CA GLY A 87 -3.22 -9.99 24.85
C GLY A 87 -3.59 -9.67 23.40
N PRO A 88 -2.94 -8.64 22.82
CA PRO A 88 -3.07 -8.34 21.40
C PRO A 88 -2.36 -9.41 20.55
N CYS A 89 -2.81 -9.59 19.31
CA CYS A 89 -2.08 -10.43 18.35
C CYS A 89 -0.76 -9.77 17.94
N ASP A 90 0.23 -10.60 17.62
CA ASP A 90 1.57 -10.14 17.27
C ASP A 90 1.56 -9.39 15.94
N GLU A 91 2.52 -8.49 15.77
CA GLU A 91 2.75 -7.84 14.48
C GLU A 91 3.00 -8.87 13.37
N SER A 92 2.76 -8.49 12.13
CA SER A 92 2.79 -9.39 10.96
C SER A 92 1.67 -10.43 10.92
N TYR A 93 0.78 -10.46 11.91
CA TYR A 93 -0.42 -11.30 11.95
C TYR A 93 -1.67 -10.43 12.17
N PHE A 94 -2.82 -10.96 11.76
CA PHE A 94 -4.11 -10.40 12.12
C PHE A 94 -4.99 -11.48 12.71
N CYS A 95 -5.90 -11.10 13.59
CA CYS A 95 -6.83 -12.02 14.23
C CYS A 95 -8.24 -11.43 14.29
N THR A 96 -9.22 -12.20 13.83
CA THR A 96 -10.60 -11.77 13.64
C THR A 96 -11.45 -11.96 14.90
N ALA A 97 -11.99 -13.15 15.13
CA ALA A 97 -12.70 -13.45 16.37
C ALA A 97 -12.34 -14.86 16.84
N GLY A 98 -12.16 -15.00 18.15
CA GLY A 98 -11.89 -16.28 18.78
C GLY A 98 -10.49 -16.82 18.58
N ALA A 99 -9.51 -15.96 18.28
CA ALA A 99 -8.12 -16.38 18.14
C ALA A 99 -7.58 -16.97 19.44
N ARG A 100 -6.83 -18.07 19.29
CA ARG A 100 -6.29 -18.87 20.39
C ARG A 100 -4.82 -18.57 20.68
N THR A 101 -4.13 -17.94 19.74
CA THR A 101 -2.71 -17.61 19.83
C THR A 101 -2.49 -16.20 19.28
N ALA A 102 -1.37 -15.57 19.64
CA ALA A 102 -0.99 -14.26 19.10
C ALA A 102 -0.66 -14.29 17.60
N THR A 103 -0.31 -15.46 17.06
CA THR A 103 0.12 -15.69 15.67
C THR A 103 -0.77 -16.74 14.96
N PRO A 104 -2.08 -16.53 14.84
CA PRO A 104 -2.97 -17.51 14.22
C PRO A 104 -2.61 -17.68 12.73
N GLN A 105 -2.71 -18.92 12.24
CA GLN A 105 -2.44 -19.30 10.83
C GLN A 105 -3.53 -20.24 10.27
N ASP A 106 -4.67 -20.33 10.94
CA ASP A 106 -5.76 -21.24 10.57
C ASP A 106 -6.68 -20.67 9.47
N GLY A 107 -6.51 -19.41 9.09
CA GLY A 107 -7.32 -18.69 8.11
C GLY A 107 -8.77 -18.44 8.55
N THR A 108 -9.13 -18.82 9.78
CA THR A 108 -10.49 -18.74 10.34
C THR A 108 -10.55 -17.71 11.45
N THR A 109 -9.66 -17.83 12.44
CA THR A 109 -9.53 -16.91 13.57
C THR A 109 -8.44 -15.87 13.35
N GLY A 110 -7.65 -16.03 12.30
CA GLY A 110 -6.62 -15.10 11.86
C GLY A 110 -5.63 -15.75 10.89
N ASN A 111 -4.70 -14.96 10.38
CA ASN A 111 -3.62 -15.47 9.55
C ASN A 111 -2.40 -14.53 9.58
N ILE A 112 -1.30 -14.95 8.95
CA ILE A 112 -0.21 -14.06 8.58
C ILE A 112 -0.74 -12.92 7.69
N CYS A 113 -0.18 -11.72 7.86
CA CYS A 113 -0.59 -10.55 7.09
C CYS A 113 -0.44 -10.81 5.58
N PRO A 114 -1.50 -10.64 4.78
CA PRO A 114 -1.45 -10.95 3.36
C PRO A 114 -0.67 -9.88 2.57
N PRO A 115 -0.16 -10.21 1.37
CA PRO A 115 0.47 -9.23 0.50
C PRO A 115 -0.53 -8.14 0.09
N GLY A 116 -0.01 -6.93 -0.03
CA GLY A 116 -0.78 -5.70 -0.25
C GLY A 116 -1.32 -5.08 1.04
N ALA A 117 -1.01 -5.65 2.20
CA ALA A 117 -1.42 -5.13 3.50
C ALA A 117 -0.26 -5.21 4.51
N TYR A 118 -0.41 -4.48 5.60
CA TYR A 118 0.44 -4.53 6.78
C TYR A 118 -0.41 -4.68 8.05
N CYS A 119 0.17 -5.30 9.07
CA CYS A 119 -0.53 -5.69 10.29
C CYS A 119 0.33 -5.35 11.52
N PRO A 120 0.13 -4.16 12.12
CA PRO A 120 0.74 -3.83 13.40
C PRO A 120 0.19 -4.73 14.52
N VAL A 121 0.80 -4.65 15.71
CA VAL A 121 0.29 -5.35 16.91
C VAL A 121 -1.20 -5.06 17.12
N GLY A 122 -1.97 -6.10 17.37
CA GLY A 122 -3.41 -6.00 17.64
C GLY A 122 -4.28 -5.78 16.41
N THR A 123 -3.82 -6.17 15.22
CA THR A 123 -4.60 -6.00 13.98
C THR A 123 -5.79 -6.97 13.92
N ALA A 124 -7.00 -6.44 13.87
CA ALA A 124 -8.22 -7.23 13.67
C ALA A 124 -8.44 -7.62 12.20
N THR A 125 -8.09 -6.71 11.31
CA THR A 125 -8.30 -6.81 9.87
C THR A 125 -7.10 -6.16 9.18
N PRO A 126 -6.44 -6.82 8.22
CA PRO A 126 -5.23 -6.29 7.60
C PRO A 126 -5.40 -4.88 7.07
N VAL A 127 -4.45 -4.00 7.37
CA VAL A 127 -4.48 -2.61 6.90
C VAL A 127 -3.88 -2.57 5.51
N LEU A 128 -4.67 -2.18 4.52
CA LEU A 128 -4.20 -2.15 3.12
C LEU A 128 -3.07 -1.12 2.96
N CYS A 129 -2.05 -1.48 2.17
CA CYS A 129 -1.08 -0.52 1.68
C CYS A 129 -1.82 0.61 0.93
N PRO A 130 -1.52 1.89 1.21
CA PRO A 130 -2.23 3.00 0.58
C PRO A 130 -1.97 3.09 -0.92
N ALA A 131 -2.84 3.81 -1.64
CA ALA A 131 -2.60 4.13 -3.05
C ALA A 131 -1.23 4.84 -3.22
N GLY A 132 -0.56 4.60 -4.35
CA GLY A 132 0.83 5.02 -4.56
C GLY A 132 1.86 4.05 -3.98
N THR A 133 1.43 3.01 -3.26
CA THR A 133 2.30 1.94 -2.74
C THR A 133 1.74 0.55 -3.05
N PHE A 134 2.60 -0.45 -2.95
CA PHE A 134 2.24 -1.86 -3.07
C PHE A 134 3.13 -2.71 -2.16
N SER A 135 2.74 -3.94 -1.88
CA SER A 135 3.64 -4.90 -1.23
C SER A 135 3.39 -6.32 -1.72
N ASN A 136 4.42 -6.98 -2.22
CA ASN A 136 4.36 -8.39 -2.60
C ASN A 136 4.77 -9.34 -1.46
N LYS A 137 5.11 -8.80 -0.29
CA LYS A 137 5.60 -9.57 0.86
C LYS A 137 4.42 -9.97 1.75
N THR A 138 4.44 -11.19 2.27
CA THR A 138 3.59 -11.62 3.39
C THR A 138 4.21 -11.19 4.71
N GLY A 139 3.39 -10.97 5.74
CA GLY A 139 3.88 -10.68 7.09
C GLY A 139 4.53 -9.30 7.20
N VAL A 140 3.99 -8.30 6.50
CA VAL A 140 4.43 -6.91 6.70
C VAL A 140 3.84 -6.40 8.03
N ALA A 141 4.69 -5.95 8.94
CA ALA A 141 4.28 -5.45 10.25
C ALA A 141 3.75 -4.01 10.21
N GLU A 142 4.36 -3.16 9.38
CA GLU A 142 4.13 -1.71 9.41
C GLU A 142 4.14 -1.08 8.01
N LEU A 143 3.68 0.17 7.92
CA LEU A 143 3.55 0.91 6.67
C LEU A 143 4.87 1.02 5.88
N SER A 144 6.03 0.99 6.56
CA SER A 144 7.35 1.04 5.93
C SER A 144 7.60 -0.14 4.96
N GLY A 145 6.90 -1.26 5.15
CA GLY A 145 6.95 -2.41 4.23
C GLY A 145 6.00 -2.31 3.04
N CYS A 146 5.24 -1.22 2.91
CA CYS A 146 4.55 -0.84 1.67
C CYS A 146 5.52 -0.03 0.80
N GLU A 147 5.98 -0.63 -0.29
CA GLU A 147 6.96 -0.03 -1.19
C GLU A 147 6.24 0.94 -2.15
N PRO A 148 6.75 2.17 -2.35
CA PRO A 148 6.18 3.08 -3.34
C PRO A 148 6.29 2.48 -4.74
N CYS A 149 5.34 2.81 -5.62
CA CYS A 149 5.42 2.37 -7.02
C CYS A 149 6.76 2.79 -7.61
N THR A 150 7.38 1.87 -8.34
CA THR A 150 8.61 2.19 -9.03
C THR A 150 8.37 3.30 -10.04
N PRO A 151 9.34 4.21 -10.19
CA PRO A 151 9.26 5.27 -11.19
C PRO A 151 9.01 4.72 -12.59
N GLY A 152 8.20 5.44 -13.36
CA GLY A 152 7.61 4.98 -14.61
C GLY A 152 6.34 4.16 -14.45
N SER A 153 5.94 3.81 -13.23
CA SER A 153 4.70 3.09 -12.92
C SER A 153 3.86 3.82 -11.86
N TYR A 154 2.59 3.46 -11.78
CA TYR A 154 1.63 4.00 -10.82
C TYR A 154 0.89 2.88 -10.07
N CYS A 155 0.29 3.21 -8.92
CA CYS A 155 -0.51 2.30 -8.09
C CYS A 155 -1.83 2.98 -7.76
N ALA A 156 -2.87 2.62 -8.52
CA ALA A 156 -4.15 3.33 -8.56
C ALA A 156 -4.96 3.24 -7.26
N THR A 157 -4.88 2.10 -6.58
CA THR A 157 -5.74 1.77 -5.45
C THR A 157 -4.91 1.26 -4.28
N SER A 158 -5.51 1.26 -3.08
CA SER A 158 -4.93 0.58 -1.93
C SER A 158 -4.93 -0.95 -2.11
N GLY A 159 -4.13 -1.66 -1.34
CA GLY A 159 -4.18 -3.13 -1.27
C GLY A 159 -3.41 -3.83 -2.40
N LEU A 160 -2.60 -3.10 -3.16
CA LEU A 160 -1.92 -3.62 -4.33
C LEU A 160 -0.75 -4.53 -3.96
N ARG A 161 -0.62 -5.64 -4.71
CA ARG A 161 0.49 -6.61 -4.60
C ARG A 161 1.61 -6.34 -5.61
N ALA A 162 1.33 -5.51 -6.60
CA ALA A 162 2.23 -5.04 -7.64
C ALA A 162 1.73 -3.68 -8.15
N SER A 163 2.55 -2.94 -8.90
CA SER A 163 2.09 -1.71 -9.55
C SER A 163 0.89 -1.97 -10.48
N SER A 164 0.03 -0.96 -10.63
CA SER A 164 -1.14 -1.03 -11.53
C SER A 164 -0.73 -1.09 -13.00
N GLY A 165 0.43 -0.50 -13.33
CA GLY A 165 1.00 -0.55 -14.66
C GLY A 165 1.96 0.60 -14.92
N PRO A 166 2.53 0.68 -16.13
CA PRO A 166 3.31 1.82 -16.56
C PRO A 166 2.42 3.05 -16.75
N CYS A 167 3.04 4.22 -16.68
CA CYS A 167 2.35 5.48 -17.00
C CYS A 167 2.09 5.60 -18.50
N THR A 168 1.00 6.30 -18.84
CA THR A 168 0.50 6.36 -20.21
C THR A 168 1.46 7.07 -21.14
N PRO A 169 1.51 6.71 -22.43
CA PRO A 169 2.25 7.50 -23.42
C PRO A 169 1.83 8.97 -23.38
N GLY A 170 2.81 9.87 -23.50
CA GLY A 170 2.64 11.31 -23.33
C GLY A 170 2.74 11.77 -21.87
N HIS A 171 2.95 10.85 -20.93
CA HIS A 171 3.15 11.14 -19.52
C HIS A 171 4.35 10.39 -18.94
N TYR A 172 4.86 10.88 -17.82
CA TYR A 172 5.92 10.23 -17.04
C TYR A 172 5.53 10.15 -15.57
N CYS A 173 6.22 9.32 -14.79
CA CYS A 173 5.93 9.10 -13.37
C CYS A 173 7.21 9.04 -12.55
N VAL A 174 7.31 9.85 -11.52
CA VAL A 174 8.52 9.97 -10.68
C VAL A 174 8.63 8.85 -9.64
N GLY A 175 7.51 8.16 -9.37
CA GLY A 175 7.38 7.08 -8.39
C GLY A 175 6.44 7.48 -7.25
N GLY A 176 5.72 6.49 -6.70
CA GLY A 176 4.67 6.76 -5.70
C GLY A 176 3.36 7.32 -6.28
N ASP A 177 3.24 7.34 -7.61
CA ASP A 177 2.12 7.96 -8.32
C ASP A 177 0.84 7.12 -8.23
N VAL A 178 -0.31 7.80 -8.14
CA VAL A 178 -1.65 7.16 -8.07
C VAL A 178 -2.38 7.16 -9.41
N GLN A 179 -1.91 7.93 -10.39
CA GLN A 179 -2.52 8.00 -11.71
C GLN A 179 -1.45 7.89 -12.80
N PRO A 180 -1.80 7.32 -13.97
CA PRO A 180 -0.84 7.09 -15.05
C PRO A 180 -0.54 8.35 -15.89
N ASP A 181 -1.18 9.47 -15.61
CA ASP A 181 -1.22 10.69 -16.41
C ASP A 181 -0.98 11.97 -15.60
N LEU A 182 -0.39 11.85 -14.39
CA LEU A 182 -0.12 13.01 -13.51
C LEU A 182 0.82 14.04 -14.14
N TYR A 183 1.89 13.58 -14.79
CA TYR A 183 2.91 14.47 -15.33
C TYR A 183 2.95 14.39 -16.85
N GLN A 184 2.37 15.39 -17.50
CA GLN A 184 2.37 15.52 -18.94
C GLN A 184 3.78 15.82 -19.47
N CYS A 185 4.14 15.21 -20.60
CA CYS A 185 5.44 15.42 -21.22
C CYS A 185 5.60 16.88 -21.69
N PRO A 186 6.65 17.60 -21.26
CA PRO A 186 6.88 18.99 -21.66
C PRO A 186 7.38 19.11 -23.10
N TYR A 187 7.30 20.33 -23.65
CA TYR A 187 7.88 20.68 -24.95
C TYR A 187 9.37 20.34 -25.02
N GLY A 188 9.82 19.91 -26.19
CA GLY A 188 11.20 19.48 -26.44
C GLY A 188 11.60 18.12 -25.87
N PHE A 189 10.69 17.46 -25.16
CA PHE A 189 10.83 16.09 -24.70
C PHE A 189 9.77 15.20 -25.35
N TYR A 190 9.99 13.89 -25.22
CA TYR A 190 9.02 12.86 -25.57
C TYR A 190 8.94 11.80 -24.46
N CYS A 191 7.77 11.21 -24.30
CA CYS A 191 7.45 10.25 -23.26
C CYS A 191 6.71 9.08 -23.92
N PRO A 192 7.38 7.98 -24.28
CA PRO A 192 6.73 6.82 -24.89
C PRO A 192 5.77 6.07 -23.94
N GLY A 193 5.71 6.48 -22.67
CA GLY A 193 5.01 5.78 -21.59
C GLY A 193 5.99 4.95 -20.77
N GLY A 194 5.66 4.70 -19.50
CA GLY A 194 6.51 3.92 -18.60
C GLY A 194 7.83 4.60 -18.21
N THR A 195 8.00 5.91 -18.48
CA THR A 195 9.25 6.61 -18.20
C THR A 195 9.22 7.31 -16.85
N ARG A 196 10.38 7.32 -16.19
CA ARG A 196 10.58 8.02 -14.92
C ARG A 196 10.60 9.53 -15.06
N TRP A 197 11.12 9.99 -16.19
CA TRP A 197 11.37 11.38 -16.51
C TRP A 197 11.06 11.60 -18.00
N PRO A 198 10.87 12.84 -18.44
CA PRO A 198 10.82 13.19 -19.86
C PRO A 198 12.13 12.82 -20.56
N LEU A 199 12.06 12.25 -21.76
CA LEU A 199 13.25 11.95 -22.58
C LEU A 199 13.49 13.08 -23.57
N GLN A 200 14.70 13.61 -23.62
CA GLN A 200 15.03 14.72 -24.51
C GLN A 200 15.09 14.29 -25.98
N CYS A 201 14.64 15.15 -26.90
CA CYS A 201 14.83 14.92 -28.32
C CYS A 201 16.31 15.09 -28.72
N THR A 202 16.84 14.22 -29.58
CA THR A 202 18.22 14.31 -30.06
C THR A 202 18.39 15.37 -31.16
N SER A 203 19.62 15.84 -31.40
CA SER A 203 19.90 16.82 -32.47
C SER A 203 19.34 16.37 -33.83
N GLY A 204 18.62 17.27 -34.48
CA GLY A 204 17.86 17.05 -35.72
C GLY A 204 16.41 16.62 -35.50
N LEU A 205 16.00 16.38 -34.25
CA LEU A 205 14.62 16.11 -33.85
C LEU A 205 14.12 17.19 -32.88
N HIS A 206 12.80 17.36 -32.81
CA HIS A 206 12.13 18.29 -31.92
C HIS A 206 10.77 17.77 -31.45
N SER A 207 10.23 18.41 -30.41
CA SER A 207 8.86 18.18 -29.93
C SER A 207 8.20 19.53 -29.65
N ASP A 208 7.15 19.83 -30.41
CA ASP A 208 6.38 21.08 -30.38
C ASP A 208 5.02 20.93 -29.69
N GLN A 209 4.78 19.80 -29.02
CA GLN A 209 3.50 19.49 -28.38
C GLN A 209 3.68 18.95 -26.96
N LEU A 210 2.82 19.39 -26.05
CA LEU A 210 2.67 18.73 -24.76
C LEU A 210 2.19 17.30 -24.96
N GLY A 211 2.71 16.38 -24.14
CA GLY A 211 2.37 14.97 -24.21
C GLY A 211 2.89 14.25 -25.44
N ALA A 212 3.97 14.76 -26.06
CA ALA A 212 4.58 14.07 -27.19
C ALA A 212 5.04 12.66 -26.80
N THR A 213 4.66 11.67 -27.60
CA THR A 213 5.06 10.26 -27.42
C THR A 213 6.34 9.91 -28.19
N SER A 214 6.71 10.74 -29.17
CA SER A 214 7.89 10.60 -30.02
C SER A 214 8.32 11.96 -30.56
N CYS A 215 9.62 12.15 -30.79
CA CYS A 215 10.12 13.36 -31.44
C CYS A 215 9.86 13.35 -32.95
N LYS A 216 9.64 14.53 -33.51
CA LYS A 216 9.48 14.77 -34.95
C LYS A 216 10.79 15.27 -35.56
N PRO A 217 11.09 14.97 -36.83
CA PRO A 217 12.23 15.58 -37.51
C PRO A 217 12.11 17.10 -37.56
N CYS A 218 13.25 17.79 -37.46
CA CYS A 218 13.28 19.24 -37.58
C CYS A 218 12.68 19.66 -38.95
N PRO A 219 11.83 20.70 -39.01
CA PRO A 219 11.22 21.14 -40.25
C PRO A 219 12.25 21.70 -41.23
N ALA A 220 11.93 21.59 -42.52
CA ALA A 220 12.79 22.07 -43.60
C ALA A 220 13.07 23.57 -43.45
N GLY A 221 14.33 23.97 -43.65
CA GLY A 221 14.77 25.36 -43.46
C GLY A 221 15.20 25.72 -42.04
N TYR A 222 15.08 24.80 -41.07
CA TYR A 222 15.47 25.00 -39.69
C TYR A 222 16.44 23.91 -39.19
N TYR A 223 17.18 24.23 -38.12
CA TYR A 223 18.04 23.31 -37.38
C TYR A 223 17.55 23.13 -35.94
N CYS A 224 17.78 21.94 -35.38
CA CYS A 224 17.40 21.59 -34.02
C CYS A 224 18.63 21.01 -33.32
N ASP A 225 19.31 21.80 -32.48
CA ASP A 225 20.58 21.40 -31.83
C ASP A 225 20.42 21.28 -30.31
N LEU A 226 21.06 20.27 -29.73
CA LEU A 226 21.19 20.06 -28.29
C LEU A 226 22.35 20.85 -27.65
N SER A 227 23.21 21.48 -28.46
CA SER A 227 24.50 22.00 -27.99
C SER A 227 24.42 23.33 -27.21
N ASP A 228 23.27 24.02 -27.19
CA ASP A 228 23.20 25.42 -26.74
C ASP A 228 22.31 25.73 -25.52
N ARG A 229 21.77 24.75 -24.76
CA ARG A 229 21.16 25.04 -23.44
C ARG A 229 20.82 23.82 -22.57
N CYS A 230 21.19 23.95 -21.29
CA CYS A 230 21.07 23.06 -20.12
C CYS A 230 21.78 21.69 -20.17
N PRO A 231 22.92 21.51 -19.49
CA PRO A 231 23.52 20.21 -19.26
C PRO A 231 22.69 19.44 -18.22
N PHE A 232 21.62 18.76 -18.65
CA PHE A 232 20.87 17.80 -17.81
C PHE A 232 21.63 16.48 -17.61
N THR A 233 22.96 16.51 -17.52
CA THR A 233 23.76 15.31 -17.21
C THR A 233 24.06 15.15 -15.73
N THR A 234 23.78 16.15 -14.89
CA THR A 234 23.93 16.02 -13.42
C THR A 234 22.99 16.96 -12.67
N PHE A 235 22.11 16.40 -11.82
CA PHE A 235 21.21 17.02 -10.82
C PHE A 235 19.72 17.23 -11.16
N ASN A 236 18.90 17.00 -10.12
CA ASN A 236 17.46 16.75 -10.09
C ASN A 236 16.58 17.95 -10.51
N CYS A 237 15.48 17.68 -11.21
CA CYS A 237 14.40 18.64 -11.45
C CYS A 237 13.56 18.99 -10.20
N SER A 238 13.89 18.47 -9.02
CA SER A 238 13.15 18.71 -7.77
C SER A 238 13.63 19.93 -6.97
N ASP A 239 14.68 20.63 -7.42
CA ASP A 239 15.29 21.75 -6.69
C ASP A 239 14.91 23.15 -7.24
N TYR A 240 14.05 23.25 -8.26
CA TYR A 240 13.67 24.54 -8.85
C TYR A 240 12.22 24.96 -8.57
N PRO A 241 11.99 26.16 -7.98
CA PRO A 241 10.68 26.80 -7.89
C PRO A 241 10.21 27.30 -9.28
N PRO A 242 8.90 27.56 -9.47
CA PRO A 242 8.28 27.87 -10.77
C PRO A 242 8.74 29.18 -11.47
N ASP A 243 9.76 29.88 -10.98
CA ASP A 243 10.13 31.24 -11.42
C ASP A 243 11.64 31.44 -11.74
N SER A 244 12.42 30.36 -11.93
CA SER A 244 13.76 30.53 -12.51
C SER A 244 13.68 30.60 -14.03
N ASP A 245 14.20 31.69 -14.60
CA ASP A 245 14.26 32.10 -16.01
C ASP A 245 15.03 31.14 -16.95
N CYS A 246 14.89 29.82 -16.75
CA CYS A 246 15.14 28.82 -17.76
C CYS A 246 13.96 28.87 -18.72
N GLN A 247 14.05 29.77 -19.70
CA GLN A 247 13.28 29.66 -20.92
C GLN A 247 13.32 28.19 -21.37
N ASP A 248 12.14 27.61 -21.54
CA ASP A 248 11.85 26.21 -21.87
C ASP A 248 12.95 25.60 -22.75
N GLY A 249 13.25 24.31 -22.61
CA GLY A 249 14.15 23.62 -23.55
C GLY A 249 13.63 23.72 -24.99
N TYR A 250 13.95 24.83 -25.66
CA TYR A 250 13.56 25.14 -27.01
C TYR A 250 14.40 24.23 -27.93
N THR A 251 13.96 22.98 -28.12
CA THR A 251 14.13 22.32 -29.42
C THR A 251 13.18 22.95 -30.44
N GLN A 252 12.80 24.23 -30.28
CA GLN A 252 12.06 24.90 -31.32
C GLN A 252 12.99 25.06 -32.53
N PRO A 253 12.51 24.75 -33.73
CA PRO A 253 13.31 24.84 -34.94
C PRO A 253 13.88 26.24 -35.11
N LEU A 254 15.21 26.38 -35.18
CA LEU A 254 15.90 27.66 -35.37
C LEU A 254 16.31 27.84 -36.83
N PRO A 255 16.20 29.04 -37.41
CA PRO A 255 16.65 29.29 -38.77
C PRO A 255 18.18 29.12 -38.85
N CYS A 256 18.68 28.54 -39.95
CA CYS A 256 20.12 28.40 -40.17
C CYS A 256 20.85 29.76 -40.09
N PRO A 257 22.00 29.85 -39.39
CA PRO A 257 22.75 31.09 -39.26
C PRO A 257 23.34 31.55 -40.59
N ALA A 258 23.71 32.83 -40.66
CA ALA A 258 24.37 33.41 -41.84
C ALA A 258 25.60 32.59 -42.27
N GLY A 259 25.78 32.45 -43.58
CA GLY A 259 26.86 31.63 -44.16
C GLY A 259 26.63 30.12 -44.11
N HIS A 260 25.50 29.65 -43.59
CA HIS A 260 25.06 28.25 -43.61
C HIS A 260 23.64 28.15 -44.19
N TYR A 261 23.28 26.98 -44.73
CA TYR A 261 21.96 26.75 -45.30
C TYR A 261 21.30 25.48 -44.75
N CYS A 262 19.98 25.52 -44.58
CA CYS A 262 19.18 24.37 -44.19
C CYS A 262 18.45 23.88 -45.46
N PRO A 263 18.66 22.64 -45.94
CA PRO A 263 18.04 22.16 -47.17
C PRO A 263 16.50 22.21 -47.08
N SER A 264 15.85 22.75 -48.12
CA SER A 264 14.39 22.92 -48.17
C SER A 264 13.66 21.76 -48.86
N SER A 265 14.38 20.81 -49.49
CA SER A 265 13.80 19.82 -50.41
C SER A 265 14.13 18.38 -50.01
N GLY A 266 13.11 17.61 -49.61
CA GLY A 266 13.15 16.14 -49.55
C GLY A 266 14.03 15.51 -48.46
N GLN A 267 14.51 16.29 -47.49
CA GLN A 267 15.31 15.81 -46.35
C GLN A 267 14.74 16.41 -45.06
N ASN A 268 14.74 15.64 -43.97
CA ASN A 268 14.52 16.15 -42.62
C ASN A 268 15.52 17.29 -42.33
N GLY A 269 15.14 18.30 -41.52
CA GLY A 269 15.97 19.48 -41.21
C GLY A 269 17.34 19.16 -40.60
N THR A 270 18.15 20.19 -40.34
CA THR A 270 19.56 20.01 -39.92
C THR A 270 19.71 19.70 -38.43
N LYS A 271 20.75 18.95 -38.10
CA LYS A 271 21.14 18.59 -36.72
C LYS A 271 21.87 19.71 -36.00
N PHE A 272 22.68 20.47 -36.73
CA PHE A 272 23.54 21.52 -36.17
C PHE A 272 23.49 22.78 -37.04
N ALA A 273 23.71 23.93 -36.43
CA ALA A 273 23.72 25.23 -37.09
C ALA A 273 24.76 25.30 -38.24
N THR A 274 25.85 24.54 -38.14
CA THR A 274 26.98 24.57 -39.07
C THR A 274 27.03 23.39 -40.05
N GLN A 275 26.00 22.53 -40.06
CA GLN A 275 26.03 21.27 -40.82
C GLN A 275 26.24 21.45 -42.32
N TYR A 276 25.72 22.52 -42.92
CA TYR A 276 25.88 22.81 -44.34
C TYR A 276 26.35 24.25 -44.56
N PRO A 277 27.68 24.48 -44.68
CA PRO A 277 28.21 25.78 -45.03
C PRO A 277 27.86 26.15 -46.48
N CYS A 278 27.67 27.44 -46.74
CA CYS A 278 27.47 27.95 -48.10
C CYS A 278 28.69 27.61 -48.98
N PRO A 279 28.49 27.07 -50.20
CA PRO A 279 29.56 26.90 -51.17
C PRO A 279 30.32 28.21 -51.44
N VAL A 280 31.61 28.10 -51.76
CA VAL A 280 32.45 29.26 -52.11
C VAL A 280 31.79 30.06 -53.24
N GLY A 281 31.62 31.36 -53.03
CA GLY A 281 30.94 32.26 -53.97
C GLY A 281 29.42 32.40 -53.77
N THR A 282 28.84 31.77 -52.73
CA THR A 282 27.41 31.90 -52.38
C THR A 282 27.24 32.43 -50.96
N PHE A 283 26.11 33.08 -50.65
CA PHE A 283 25.79 33.58 -49.31
C PHE A 283 24.33 33.27 -48.93
N SER A 284 24.09 33.05 -47.64
CA SER A 284 22.77 32.89 -47.03
C SER A 284 22.58 33.99 -46.00
N ASN A 285 21.50 34.78 -46.13
CA ASN A 285 21.23 35.97 -45.30
C ASN A 285 20.01 35.78 -44.38
N LYS A 286 19.59 34.53 -44.10
CA LYS A 286 18.41 34.28 -43.27
C LYS A 286 18.72 34.53 -41.79
N THR A 287 18.16 35.62 -41.27
CA THR A 287 18.00 35.96 -39.85
C THR A 287 16.53 36.34 -39.56
N GLN A 288 15.58 35.54 -40.05
CA GLN A 288 14.16 35.65 -39.70
C GLN A 288 13.67 34.38 -39.04
#